data_AF-A0A1Y4MAE0-F1
#
_entry.id   AF-A0A1Y4MAE0-F1
#
_cell.length_a   1.000
_cell.length_b   1.000
_cell.length_c   1.000
_cell.angle_alpha   90.00
_cell.angle_beta   90.00
_cell.angle_gamma   90.00
#
_symmetry.space_group_name_H-M   'P 1'
#
loop_
_entity.id
_entity.type
_entity.pdbx_description
1 polymer ?
#
loop_
_entity_poly.entity_id
_entity_poly.type
_entity_poly.pdbx_seq_one_letter_code
_entity_poly.pdbx_strand_id
1 'polypeptide(L)'
;MQMNVREKSKVVELWLTREEKNDPEFRESLKPIYQQYKAQKYLVAVFLSGEENLYEQTRDLLLYNRRRSAEKEVQRQKEIQMQMEPVMTQ
;
A
#
# COMPACT_ATOMS: atom_id res chain seq x y z
N MET A 1 18.31 -1.10 0.66
CA MET A 1 17.77 -2.35 0.12
C MET A 1 17.55 -3.30 1.28
N GLN A 2 16.40 -3.97 1.29
CA GLN A 2 16.14 -5.07 2.21
C GLN A 2 16.00 -6.39 1.46
N MET A 3 16.51 -7.46 2.04
CA MET A 3 16.47 -8.81 1.46
C MET A 3 15.87 -9.78 2.48
N ASN A 4 14.92 -10.59 2.05
CA ASN A 4 14.32 -11.64 2.87
C ASN A 4 14.32 -12.97 2.10
N VAL A 5 14.82 -14.03 2.72
CA VAL A 5 14.85 -15.37 2.13
C VAL A 5 13.82 -16.25 2.80
N ARG A 6 12.78 -16.61 2.06
CA ARG A 6 11.76 -17.58 2.47
C ARG A 6 12.18 -18.97 2.03
N GLU A 7 12.91 -19.65 2.90
CA GLU A 7 13.43 -21.00 2.66
C GLU A 7 12.33 -22.01 2.30
N LYS A 8 11.21 -22.00 3.03
CA LYS A 8 10.11 -22.95 2.84
C LYS A 8 9.46 -22.88 1.45
N SER A 9 9.32 -21.68 0.92
CA SER A 9 8.71 -21.43 -0.41
C SER A 9 9.76 -21.26 -1.50
N LYS A 10 11.06 -21.32 -1.16
CA LYS A 10 12.18 -20.99 -2.06
C LYS A 10 11.99 -19.65 -2.76
N VAL A 11 11.62 -18.62 -2.00
CA VAL A 11 11.47 -17.24 -2.54
C VAL A 11 12.46 -16.31 -1.87
N VAL A 12 13.18 -15.52 -2.66
CA VAL A 12 13.98 -14.39 -2.20
C VAL A 12 13.23 -13.12 -2.55
N GLU A 13 12.94 -12.30 -1.56
CA GLU A 13 12.30 -10.99 -1.72
C GLU A 13 13.37 -9.90 -1.60
N LEU A 14 13.46 -9.03 -2.58
CA LEU A 14 14.33 -7.87 -2.59
C LEU A 14 13.49 -6.61 -2.65
N TRP A 15 13.69 -5.70 -1.71
CA TRP A 15 12.95 -4.46 -1.58
C TRP A 15 13.89 -3.29 -1.82
N LEU A 16 13.63 -2.54 -2.88
CA LEU A 16 14.47 -1.42 -3.31
C LEU A 16 13.76 -0.10 -3.02
N THR A 17 14.50 0.86 -2.48
CA THR A 17 14.02 2.23 -2.35
C THR A 17 13.93 2.92 -3.72
N ARG A 18 13.42 4.15 -3.73
CA ARG A 18 13.30 4.96 -4.95
C ARG A 18 14.68 5.31 -5.51
N GLU A 19 15.63 5.63 -4.64
CA GLU A 19 17.01 5.95 -5.00
C GLU A 19 17.68 4.73 -5.65
N GLU A 20 17.52 3.57 -4.99
CA GLU A 20 18.14 2.30 -5.42
C GLU A 20 17.55 1.77 -6.73
N LYS A 21 16.24 1.88 -6.95
CA LYS A 21 15.64 1.45 -8.23
C LYS A 21 16.07 2.33 -9.41
N ASN A 22 16.44 3.58 -9.14
CA ASN A 22 16.83 4.56 -10.16
C ASN A 22 18.34 4.58 -10.41
N ASP A 23 19.13 3.89 -9.59
CA ASP A 23 20.58 3.76 -9.74
C ASP A 23 20.92 2.55 -10.66
N PRO A 24 21.47 2.78 -11.87
CA PRO A 24 21.85 1.71 -12.78
C PRO A 24 22.99 0.83 -12.25
N GLU A 25 23.99 1.41 -11.57
CA GLU A 25 25.13 0.66 -11.04
C GLU A 25 24.66 -0.27 -9.91
N PHE A 26 23.76 0.22 -9.06
CA PHE A 26 23.14 -0.59 -8.03
C PHE A 26 22.38 -1.77 -8.64
N ARG A 27 21.61 -1.58 -9.72
CA ARG A 27 20.87 -2.66 -10.38
C ARG A 27 21.79 -3.70 -11.02
N GLU A 28 22.91 -3.26 -11.61
CA GLU A 28 23.93 -4.17 -12.12
C GLU A 28 24.54 -5.02 -11.00
N SER A 29 24.79 -4.42 -9.83
CA SER A 29 25.31 -5.14 -8.66
C SER A 29 24.39 -6.28 -8.15
N LEU A 30 23.10 -6.28 -8.52
CA LEU A 30 22.15 -7.33 -8.13
C LEU A 30 22.17 -8.55 -9.04
N LYS A 31 22.75 -8.47 -10.25
CA LYS A 31 22.80 -9.58 -11.21
C LYS A 31 23.44 -10.86 -10.63
N PRO A 32 24.56 -10.81 -9.89
CA PRO A 32 25.14 -11.99 -9.27
C PRO A 32 24.20 -12.67 -8.27
N ILE A 33 23.46 -11.88 -7.48
CA ILE A 33 22.47 -12.38 -6.52
C ILE A 33 21.36 -13.13 -7.26
N TYR A 34 20.85 -12.55 -8.35
CA TYR A 34 19.83 -13.19 -9.19
C TYR A 34 20.31 -14.54 -9.73
N GLN A 35 21.54 -14.61 -10.22
CA GLN A 35 22.13 -15.82 -10.77
C GLN A 35 22.33 -16.89 -9.69
N GLN A 36 22.88 -16.54 -8.54
CA GLN A 36 23.14 -17.44 -7.42
C GLN A 36 21.86 -18.12 -6.93
N TYR A 37 20.80 -17.36 -6.71
CA TYR A 37 19.53 -17.92 -6.20
C TYR A 37 18.73 -18.65 -7.27
N LYS A 38 18.78 -18.19 -8.52
CA LYS A 38 18.18 -18.91 -9.65
C LYS A 38 18.84 -20.27 -9.86
N ALA A 39 20.16 -20.37 -9.71
CA ALA A 39 20.89 -21.65 -9.76
C ALA A 39 20.44 -22.63 -8.67
N GLN A 40 20.10 -22.11 -7.48
CA GLN A 40 19.56 -22.89 -6.36
C GLN A 40 18.06 -23.19 -6.48
N LYS A 41 17.43 -22.82 -7.60
CA LYS A 41 15.99 -22.96 -7.88
C LYS A 41 15.11 -22.15 -6.94
N TYR A 42 15.58 -20.98 -6.50
CA TYR A 42 14.76 -20.00 -5.81
C TYR A 42 14.13 -19.04 -6.81
N LEU A 43 12.89 -18.62 -6.53
CA LEU A 43 12.25 -17.50 -7.19
C LEU A 43 12.80 -16.21 -6.57
N VAL A 44 13.29 -15.28 -7.38
CA VAL A 44 13.69 -13.94 -6.91
C VAL A 44 12.58 -12.96 -7.27
N ALA A 45 11.90 -12.42 -6.25
CA ALA A 45 10.88 -11.39 -6.37
C ALA A 45 11.49 -10.03 -5.98
N VAL A 46 11.37 -9.04 -6.86
CA VAL A 46 11.91 -7.69 -6.64
C VAL A 46 10.75 -6.71 -6.50
N PHE A 47 10.63 -6.10 -5.33
CA PHE A 47 9.65 -5.07 -4.99
C PHE A 47 10.31 -3.70 -5.08
N LEU A 48 9.69 -2.78 -5.81
CA LEU A 48 10.19 -1.44 -6.02
C LEU A 48 9.30 -0.44 -5.30
N SER A 49 9.90 0.47 -4.53
CA SER A 49 9.14 1.57 -3.93
C SER A 49 8.42 2.41 -4.99
N GLY A 50 7.19 2.80 -4.65
CA GLY A 50 6.36 3.72 -5.43
C GLY A 50 6.98 5.12 -5.54
N GLU A 51 6.38 5.96 -6.37
CA GLU A 51 6.89 7.31 -6.67
C GLU A 51 6.24 8.40 -5.82
N GLU A 52 5.03 8.12 -5.35
CA GLU A 52 4.19 9.03 -4.60
C GLU A 52 4.72 9.27 -3.18
N ASN A 53 4.49 10.48 -2.67
CA ASN A 53 4.84 10.84 -1.31
C ASN A 53 3.88 10.16 -0.32
N LEU A 54 4.39 9.22 0.46
CA LEU A 54 3.58 8.44 1.40
C LEU A 54 2.88 9.32 2.45
N TYR A 55 3.56 10.36 2.95
CA TYR A 55 3.00 11.23 3.98
C TYR A 55 1.84 12.07 3.44
N GLU A 56 2.03 12.71 2.30
CA GLU A 56 0.99 13.55 1.69
C GLU A 56 -0.24 12.73 1.28
N GLN A 57 -0.02 11.60 0.59
CA GLN A 57 -1.10 10.70 0.18
C GLN A 57 -1.91 10.18 1.37
N THR A 58 -1.22 9.77 2.45
CA THR A 58 -1.89 9.28 3.66
C THR A 58 -2.65 10.39 4.36
N ARG A 59 -2.05 11.59 4.50
CA ARG A 59 -2.71 12.75 5.10
C ARG A 59 -4.00 13.09 4.35
N ASP A 60 -3.93 13.17 3.03
CA ASP A 60 -5.05 13.58 2.20
C ASP A 60 -6.18 12.54 2.24
N LEU A 61 -5.83 11.24 2.23
CA LEU A 61 -6.79 10.15 2.43
C LEU A 61 -7.49 10.22 3.79
N LEU A 62 -6.75 10.49 4.87
CA LEU A 62 -7.31 10.63 6.22
C LEU A 62 -8.27 11.83 6.31
N LEU A 63 -7.89 12.97 5.72
CA LEU A 63 -8.75 14.15 5.64
C LEU A 63 -10.03 13.86 4.86
N TYR A 64 -9.92 13.20 3.72
CA TYR A 64 -11.06 12.77 2.91
C TYR A 64 -11.99 11.85 3.71
N ASN A 65 -11.46 10.80 4.33
CA ASN A 65 -12.25 9.86 5.13
C ASN A 65 -12.97 10.56 6.29
N ARG A 66 -12.30 11.50 6.98
CA ARG A 66 -12.92 12.27 8.06
C ARG A 66 -14.10 13.09 7.55
N ARG A 67 -13.96 13.78 6.41
CA ARG A 67 -15.05 14.56 5.79
C ARG A 67 -16.22 13.65 5.40
N ARG A 68 -15.94 12.55 4.67
CA ARG A 68 -16.97 11.60 4.23
C ARG A 68 -17.70 10.95 5.40
N SER A 69 -17.00 10.64 6.49
CA SER A 69 -17.65 10.11 7.69
C SER A 69 -18.60 11.12 8.33
N ALA A 70 -18.20 12.39 8.43
CA ALA A 70 -19.08 13.44 8.94
C ALA A 70 -20.31 13.66 8.04
N GLU A 71 -20.12 13.71 6.72
CA GLU A 71 -21.23 13.82 5.75
C GLU A 71 -22.23 12.66 5.88
N LYS A 72 -21.71 11.42 5.96
CA LYS A 72 -22.54 10.23 6.15
C LYS A 72 -23.32 10.27 7.46
N GLU A 73 -22.73 10.78 8.52
CA GLU A 73 -23.40 10.88 9.81
C GLU A 73 -24.55 11.89 9.78
N VAL A 74 -24.33 13.06 9.17
CA VAL A 74 -25.41 14.05 8.96
C VAL A 74 -26.51 13.48 8.08
N GLN A 75 -26.17 12.76 7.01
CA GLN A 75 -27.14 12.14 6.13
C GLN A 75 -27.98 11.08 6.87
N ARG A 76 -27.34 10.24 7.68
CA ARG A 76 -28.02 9.24 8.52
C ARG A 76 -28.99 9.90 9.50
N GLN A 77 -28.60 11.00 10.13
CA GLN A 77 -29.45 11.75 11.05
C GLN A 77 -30.67 12.32 10.33
N LYS A 78 -30.50 12.90 9.14
CA LYS A 78 -31.60 13.39 8.30
C LYS A 78 -32.56 12.26 7.91
N GLU A 79 -32.03 11.11 7.52
CA GLU A 79 -32.84 9.92 7.18
C GLU A 79 -33.66 9.42 8.36
N ILE A 80 -33.06 9.35 9.55
CA ILE A 80 -33.77 9.00 10.79
C ILE A 80 -34.87 10.02 11.07
N GLN A 81 -34.58 11.32 10.96
CA GLN A 81 -35.54 12.38 11.24
C GLN A 81 -36.74 12.35 10.28
N MET A 82 -36.51 12.19 8.97
CA MET A 82 -37.58 12.05 7.97
C MET A 82 -38.42 10.78 8.18
N GLN A 83 -37.83 9.71 8.74
CA GLN A 83 -38.57 8.48 9.06
C GLN A 83 -39.41 8.59 10.35
N MET A 84 -39.05 9.50 11.27
CA MET A 84 -39.78 9.72 12.52
C MET A 84 -40.94 10.73 12.40
N GLU A 85 -40.89 11.65 11.43
CA GLU A 85 -41.93 12.66 11.20
C GLU A 85 -43.36 12.14 10.94
N PRO A 86 -43.62 11.05 10.20
CA PRO A 86 -44.99 10.59 9.97
C PRO A 86 -45.64 9.89 11.19
N VAL A 87 -44.92 9.63 12.27
CA VAL A 87 -45.44 8.94 13.48
C VAL A 87 -46.04 9.90 14.51
N MET A 88 -45.74 11.21 14.41
CA MET A 88 -46.12 12.19 15.45
C MET A 88 -47.34 13.06 15.10
N THR A 89 -48.04 12.78 13.99
CA THR A 89 -49.18 13.59 13.50
C THR A 89 -50.54 12.89 13.50
N GLN A 90 -50.70 11.77 14.24
CA GLN A 90 -52.00 11.10 14.45
C GLN A 90 -52.40 11.10 15.92
#